data_AF-A0A7V8QSG0-F1
#
_entry.id   AF-A0A7V8QSG0-F1
#
_cell.length_a   1.000
_cell.length_b   1.000
_cell.length_c   1.000
_cell.angle_alpha   90.00
_cell.angle_beta   90.00
_cell.angle_gamma   90.00
#
_symmetry.space_group_name_H-M   'P 1'
#
loop_
_entity.id
_entity.type
_entity.pdbx_description
1 polymer ?
#
loop_
_entity_poly.entity_id
_entity_poly.type
_entity_poly.pdbx_seq_one_letter_code
_entity_poly.pdbx_strand_id
1 'polypeptide(L)'
;MKLQKIIKHLQRLHPKEIDLSLDRIKNLCKKLENPQDSIDCISFVGTNGKYSTIQALYTILKEANYKCNIYTSPHIQKINERFVYNNKELNDDNLANLLSEVEEINNNEPITFFEILTAAYFYEARKYPENINLIESGLFHRFDATNILKKNLASIITAIGLDHLDWLPTDAQNIEKIIFEKTSSLLNSKIIVAKQNSNKINNFVENTISNNLSKKIIFSKDYNFTLKENNFFIMRIFLVL
;
A
#
# COMPACT_ATOMS: atom_id res chain seq x y z
N MET A 1 -6.01 22.12 -17.04
CA MET A 1 -6.96 21.17 -17.68
C MET A 1 -7.79 20.45 -16.60
N LYS A 2 -8.92 19.80 -16.91
CA LYS A 2 -9.96 19.32 -15.96
C LYS A 2 -9.40 18.64 -14.70
N LEU A 3 -8.45 17.72 -14.87
CA LEU A 3 -7.78 16.99 -13.79
C LEU A 3 -7.14 17.91 -12.73
N GLN A 4 -6.42 18.95 -13.15
CA GLN A 4 -5.78 19.88 -12.22
C GLN A 4 -6.78 20.67 -11.37
N LYS A 5 -7.99 20.95 -11.91
CA LYS A 5 -9.04 21.66 -11.18
C LYS A 5 -9.60 20.79 -10.05
N ILE A 6 -9.95 19.54 -10.35
CA ILE A 6 -10.48 18.60 -9.35
C ILE A 6 -9.42 18.29 -8.28
N ILE A 7 -8.15 18.07 -8.66
CA ILE A 7 -7.08 17.85 -7.68
C ILE A 7 -6.94 19.02 -6.71
N LYS A 8 -6.89 20.26 -7.23
CA LYS A 8 -6.80 21.45 -6.38
C LYS A 8 -8.02 21.62 -5.49
N HIS A 9 -9.21 21.23 -5.97
CA HIS A 9 -10.41 21.26 -5.17
C HIS A 9 -10.32 20.27 -4.00
N LEU A 10 -10.01 19.01 -4.30
CA LEU A 10 -9.87 17.95 -3.30
C LEU A 10 -8.80 18.29 -2.26
N GLN A 11 -7.64 18.81 -2.68
CA GLN A 11 -6.59 19.25 -1.75
C GLN A 11 -7.07 20.33 -0.75
N ARG A 12 -8.03 21.18 -1.13
CA ARG A 12 -8.59 22.23 -0.27
C ARG A 12 -9.65 21.73 0.71
N LEU A 13 -10.27 20.58 0.45
CA LEU A 13 -11.26 19.98 1.36
C LEU A 13 -10.62 19.43 2.65
N HIS A 14 -9.28 19.46 2.76
CA HIS A 14 -8.52 18.86 3.86
C HIS A 14 -7.73 19.90 4.64
N PRO A 15 -8.33 20.54 5.66
CA PRO A 15 -7.63 21.51 6.50
C PRO A 15 -6.63 20.87 7.48
N LYS A 16 -6.65 19.54 7.65
CA LYS A 16 -5.64 18.77 8.41
C LYS A 16 -4.89 17.86 7.45
N GLU A 17 -3.56 17.93 7.48
CA GLU A 17 -2.70 17.15 6.59
C GLU A 17 -2.87 15.63 6.79
N ILE A 18 -3.04 15.15 8.03
CA ILE A 18 -3.27 13.72 8.34
C ILE A 18 -4.15 13.60 9.60
N ASP A 19 -5.18 12.74 9.53
CA ASP A 19 -6.02 12.37 10.65
C ASP A 19 -6.17 10.83 10.65
N LEU A 20 -5.58 10.16 11.64
CA LEU A 20 -5.43 8.70 11.69
C LEU A 20 -6.75 8.02 12.09
N SER A 21 -7.69 7.96 11.17
CA SER A 21 -8.96 7.22 11.29
C SER A 21 -9.29 6.51 9.98
N LEU A 22 -9.99 5.38 10.07
CA LEU A 22 -10.50 4.64 8.92
C LEU A 22 -11.99 4.92 8.64
N ASP A 23 -12.68 5.68 9.50
CA ASP A 23 -14.14 5.79 9.45
C ASP A 23 -14.61 6.52 8.19
N ARG A 24 -13.93 7.60 7.81
CA ARG A 24 -14.26 8.39 6.62
C ARG A 24 -14.19 7.56 5.34
N ILE A 25 -13.06 6.88 5.13
CA ILE A 25 -12.91 6.03 3.94
C ILE A 25 -13.86 4.83 3.97
N LYS A 26 -14.13 4.22 5.14
CA LYS A 26 -15.12 3.15 5.26
C LYS A 26 -16.52 3.64 4.90
N ASN A 27 -16.89 4.84 5.33
CA ASN A 27 -18.17 5.45 4.99
C ASN A 27 -18.29 5.73 3.49
N LEU A 28 -17.24 6.30 2.87
CA LEU A 28 -17.21 6.52 1.44
C LEU A 28 -17.26 5.20 0.66
N CYS A 29 -16.44 4.21 1.02
CA CYS A 29 -16.45 2.90 0.39
C CYS A 29 -17.80 2.19 0.52
N LYS A 30 -18.51 2.37 1.64
CA LYS A 30 -19.88 1.85 1.81
C LYS A 30 -20.85 2.50 0.80
N LYS A 31 -20.75 3.81 0.55
CA LYS A 31 -21.53 4.50 -0.50
C LYS A 31 -21.18 4.02 -1.91
N LEU A 32 -19.92 3.64 -2.12
CA LEU A 32 -19.40 3.05 -3.36
C LEU A 32 -19.68 1.54 -3.50
N GLU A 33 -20.52 0.97 -2.64
CA GLU A 33 -20.88 -0.46 -2.61
C GLU A 33 -19.72 -1.41 -2.25
N ASN A 34 -18.80 -0.96 -1.41
CA ASN A 34 -17.66 -1.70 -0.88
C ASN A 34 -16.72 -2.27 -1.97
N PRO A 35 -16.20 -1.44 -2.89
CA PRO A 35 -15.44 -1.91 -4.03
C PRO A 35 -14.15 -2.64 -3.63
N GLN A 36 -13.56 -2.30 -2.48
CA GLN A 36 -12.38 -2.98 -1.93
C GLN A 36 -12.60 -4.46 -1.61
N ASP A 37 -13.85 -4.90 -1.42
CA ASP A 37 -14.16 -6.30 -1.11
C ASP A 37 -14.12 -7.19 -2.38
N SER A 38 -14.13 -6.56 -3.57
CA SER A 38 -14.18 -7.24 -4.88
C SER A 38 -12.81 -7.45 -5.54
N ILE A 39 -11.73 -7.08 -4.85
CA ILE A 39 -10.37 -7.15 -5.40
C ILE A 39 -9.47 -8.09 -4.60
N ASP A 40 -8.56 -8.77 -5.30
CA ASP A 40 -7.44 -9.46 -4.68
C ASP A 40 -6.18 -8.59 -4.81
N CYS A 41 -5.43 -8.48 -3.70
CA CYS A 41 -4.28 -7.58 -3.63
C CYS A 41 -3.07 -8.17 -2.92
N ILE A 42 -1.90 -7.60 -3.21
CA ILE A 42 -0.68 -7.73 -2.43
C ILE A 42 -0.42 -6.35 -1.82
N SER A 43 -0.35 -6.29 -0.50
CA SER A 43 -0.17 -5.05 0.27
C SER A 43 1.31 -4.83 0.56
N PHE A 44 1.80 -3.60 0.39
CA PHE A 44 3.20 -3.24 0.60
C PHE A 44 3.32 -2.21 1.71
N VAL A 45 4.02 -2.59 2.78
CA VAL A 45 4.27 -1.74 3.95
C VAL A 45 5.76 -1.64 4.22
N GLY A 46 6.20 -0.47 4.66
CA GLY A 46 7.58 -0.23 5.05
C GLY A 46 7.92 1.26 5.04
N THR A 47 9.16 1.58 5.37
CA THR A 47 9.68 2.94 5.23
C THR A 47 10.21 3.11 3.81
N ASN A 48 11.14 2.25 3.40
CA ASN A 48 11.82 2.33 2.11
C ASN A 48 11.56 1.10 1.24
N GLY A 49 11.66 1.29 -0.08
CA GLY A 49 11.66 0.19 -1.05
C GLY A 49 10.28 -0.37 -1.43
N LYS A 50 9.18 0.24 -0.97
CA LYS A 50 7.80 -0.17 -1.34
C LYS A 50 7.60 -0.09 -2.85
N TYR A 51 7.73 1.11 -3.43
CA TYR A 51 7.62 1.34 -4.86
C TYR A 51 8.54 0.46 -5.72
N SER A 52 9.84 0.37 -5.39
CA SER A 52 10.78 -0.44 -6.17
C SER A 52 10.46 -1.93 -6.12
N THR A 53 9.98 -2.44 -4.98
CA THR A 53 9.51 -3.83 -4.85
C THR A 53 8.25 -4.06 -5.66
N ILE A 54 7.31 -3.11 -5.66
CA ILE A 54 6.11 -3.14 -6.52
C ILE A 54 6.51 -3.21 -7.99
N GLN A 55 7.43 -2.37 -8.45
CA GLN A 55 7.85 -2.37 -9.86
C GLN A 55 8.57 -3.65 -10.28
N ALA A 56 9.40 -4.21 -9.39
CA ALA A 56 10.05 -5.50 -9.64
C ALA A 56 9.01 -6.63 -9.77
N LEU A 57 8.06 -6.71 -8.83
CA LEU A 57 6.99 -7.72 -8.87
C LEU A 57 6.07 -7.52 -10.07
N TYR A 58 5.68 -6.28 -10.37
CA TYR A 58 4.88 -5.92 -11.53
C TYR A 58 5.53 -6.40 -12.82
N THR A 59 6.84 -6.17 -12.99
CA THR A 59 7.58 -6.61 -14.18
C THR A 59 7.54 -8.13 -14.31
N ILE A 60 7.79 -8.86 -13.23
CA ILE A 60 7.73 -10.34 -13.22
C ILE A 60 6.33 -10.84 -13.59
N LEU A 61 5.29 -10.30 -12.96
CA LEU A 61 3.90 -10.69 -13.21
C LEU A 61 3.47 -10.38 -14.65
N LYS A 62 3.85 -9.21 -15.16
CA LYS A 62 3.55 -8.78 -16.53
C LYS A 62 4.22 -9.70 -17.57
N GLU A 63 5.50 -10.04 -17.39
CA GLU A 63 6.21 -10.98 -18.27
C GLU A 63 5.61 -12.40 -18.19
N ALA A 64 5.05 -12.77 -17.04
CA ALA A 64 4.27 -13.99 -16.87
C ALA A 64 2.82 -13.89 -17.39
N ASN A 65 2.48 -12.85 -18.15
CA ASN A 65 1.16 -12.57 -18.74
C ASN A 65 0.01 -12.31 -17.74
N TYR A 66 0.32 -12.00 -16.48
CA TYR A 66 -0.69 -11.52 -15.54
C TYR A 66 -1.08 -10.08 -15.83
N LYS A 67 -2.34 -9.76 -15.52
CA LYS A 67 -2.85 -8.40 -15.49
C LYS A 67 -2.78 -7.85 -14.07
N CYS A 68 -2.22 -6.66 -13.94
CA CYS A 68 -2.03 -5.99 -12.66
C CYS A 68 -2.72 -4.62 -12.66
N ASN A 69 -3.19 -4.25 -11.49
CA ASN A 69 -3.49 -2.87 -11.13
C ASN A 69 -2.45 -2.41 -10.10
N ILE A 70 -2.11 -1.13 -10.08
CA ILE A 70 -1.12 -0.59 -9.14
C ILE A 70 -1.67 0.70 -8.52
N TYR A 71 -1.57 0.76 -7.20
CA TYR A 71 -1.80 1.97 -6.41
C TYR A 71 -0.54 2.31 -5.60
N THR A 72 0.09 3.44 -5.92
CA THR A 72 1.34 3.89 -5.29
C THR A 72 1.27 5.35 -4.87
N SER A 73 2.14 5.75 -3.95
CA SER A 73 2.29 7.15 -3.55
C SER A 73 3.68 7.44 -2.95
N PRO A 74 4.20 8.68 -3.07
CA PRO A 74 3.69 9.78 -3.89
C PRO A 74 3.90 9.55 -5.39
N HIS A 75 3.52 10.53 -6.22
CA HIS A 75 3.87 10.56 -7.65
C HIS A 75 5.08 11.47 -7.85
N ILE A 76 5.83 11.29 -8.95
CA ILE A 76 7.01 12.09 -9.27
C ILE A 76 6.64 13.26 -10.18
N GLN A 77 5.98 13.01 -11.30
CA GLN A 77 5.65 14.04 -12.30
C GLN A 77 4.16 14.33 -12.38
N LYS A 78 3.33 13.29 -12.43
CA LYS A 78 1.87 13.40 -12.59
C LYS A 78 1.13 12.40 -11.72
N ILE A 79 -0.03 12.80 -11.21
CA ILE A 79 -0.83 11.97 -10.29
C ILE A 79 -1.27 10.63 -10.91
N ASN A 80 -1.36 10.57 -12.23
CA ASN A 80 -1.75 9.38 -13.00
C ASN A 80 -0.83 8.19 -12.74
N GLU A 81 0.44 8.43 -12.38
CA GLU A 81 1.40 7.40 -11.98
C GLU A 81 0.89 6.54 -10.81
N ARG A 82 -0.02 7.09 -9.98
CA ARG A 82 -0.64 6.38 -8.87
C ARG A 82 -1.77 5.44 -9.29
N PHE A 83 -2.26 5.53 -10.52
CA PHE A 83 -3.49 4.87 -10.98
C PHE A 83 -3.20 4.04 -12.22
N VAL A 84 -2.74 2.81 -12.02
CA VAL A 84 -2.53 1.85 -13.11
C VAL A 84 -3.62 0.80 -13.06
N TYR A 85 -4.31 0.60 -14.18
CA TYR A 85 -5.31 -0.45 -14.35
C TYR A 85 -4.99 -1.28 -15.58
N ASN A 86 -5.07 -2.59 -15.46
CA ASN A 86 -4.82 -3.52 -16.57
C ASN A 86 -3.49 -3.22 -17.28
N ASN A 87 -2.42 -3.01 -16.49
CA ASN A 87 -1.07 -2.67 -16.93
C ASN A 87 -0.91 -1.31 -17.64
N LYS A 88 -1.87 -0.39 -17.52
CA LYS A 88 -1.84 0.94 -18.16
C LYS A 88 -2.21 2.06 -17.18
N GLU A 89 -1.45 3.13 -17.18
CA GLU A 89 -1.79 4.36 -16.44
C GLU A 89 -3.12 4.94 -16.94
N LEU A 90 -3.96 5.40 -16.02
CA LEU A 90 -5.20 6.10 -16.33
C LEU A 90 -4.87 7.49 -16.91
N ASN A 91 -5.46 7.86 -18.05
CA ASN A 91 -5.24 9.17 -18.65
C ASN A 91 -5.93 10.30 -17.88
N ASP A 92 -5.62 11.55 -18.22
CA ASP A 92 -6.10 12.74 -17.50
C ASP A 92 -7.62 12.87 -17.45
N ASP A 93 -8.29 12.62 -18.57
CA ASP A 93 -9.74 12.77 -18.67
C ASP A 93 -10.46 11.68 -17.86
N ASN A 94 -10.00 10.43 -17.96
CA ASN A 94 -10.56 9.33 -17.20
C ASN A 94 -10.31 9.48 -15.71
N LEU A 95 -9.11 9.91 -15.30
CA LEU A 95 -8.82 10.17 -13.89
C LEU A 95 -9.64 11.35 -13.36
N ALA A 96 -9.81 12.42 -14.14
CA ALA A 96 -10.65 13.53 -13.75
C ALA A 96 -12.12 13.12 -13.58
N ASN A 97 -12.64 12.29 -14.48
CA ASN A 97 -14.00 11.77 -14.40
C ASN A 97 -14.18 10.88 -13.16
N LEU A 98 -13.24 9.95 -12.93
CA LEU A 98 -13.25 9.06 -11.77
C LEU A 98 -13.26 9.85 -10.45
N LEU A 99 -12.37 10.83 -10.31
CA LEU A 99 -12.28 11.65 -9.10
C LEU A 99 -13.55 12.49 -8.87
N SER A 100 -14.12 13.07 -9.94
CA SER A 100 -15.38 13.81 -9.84
C SER A 100 -16.57 12.92 -9.46
N GLU A 101 -16.66 11.71 -10.02
CA GLU A 101 -17.73 10.75 -9.69
C GLU A 101 -17.65 10.33 -8.21
N VAL A 102 -16.45 10.01 -7.73
CA VAL A 102 -16.24 9.60 -6.34
C VAL A 102 -16.48 10.75 -5.37
N GLU A 103 -16.10 11.98 -5.74
CA GLU A 103 -16.40 13.20 -4.97
C GLU A 103 -17.92 13.45 -4.87
N GLU A 104 -18.64 13.32 -5.98
CA GLU A 104 -20.10 13.47 -6.02
C GLU A 104 -20.78 12.45 -5.10
N ILE A 105 -20.37 11.18 -5.17
CA ILE A 105 -20.87 10.12 -4.28
C ILE A 105 -20.50 10.38 -2.81
N ASN A 106 -19.32 10.95 -2.55
CA ASN A 106 -18.91 11.35 -1.20
C ASN A 106 -19.87 12.41 -0.62
N ASN A 107 -20.45 13.26 -1.46
CA ASN A 107 -21.50 14.22 -1.13
C ASN A 107 -21.10 15.20 0.00
N ASN A 108 -19.94 15.86 -0.17
CA ASN A 108 -19.38 16.84 0.77
C ASN A 108 -19.08 16.32 2.20
N GLU A 109 -19.14 15.01 2.44
CA GLU A 109 -18.71 14.44 3.71
C GLU A 109 -17.21 14.66 3.93
N PRO A 110 -16.75 14.82 5.19
CA PRO A 110 -15.33 14.88 5.49
C PRO A 110 -14.62 13.63 4.98
N ILE A 111 -13.59 13.84 4.18
CA ILE A 111 -12.65 12.82 3.67
C ILE A 111 -11.24 13.43 3.78
N THR A 112 -10.16 12.70 3.56
CA THR A 112 -8.80 13.24 3.32
C THR A 112 -8.38 13.09 1.86
N PHE A 113 -7.32 13.78 1.43
CA PHE A 113 -6.89 13.72 0.03
C PHE A 113 -6.46 12.30 -0.31
N PHE A 114 -5.72 11.68 0.60
CA PHE A 114 -5.29 10.30 0.42
C PHE A 114 -6.46 9.31 0.48
N GLU A 115 -7.44 9.53 1.38
CA GLU A 115 -8.62 8.67 1.48
C GLU A 115 -9.48 8.69 0.21
N ILE A 116 -9.76 9.86 -0.36
CA ILE A 116 -10.59 9.93 -1.57
C ILE A 116 -9.87 9.34 -2.79
N LEU A 117 -8.56 9.55 -2.93
CA LEU A 117 -7.76 8.90 -3.97
C LEU A 117 -7.77 7.37 -3.82
N THR A 118 -7.71 6.87 -2.58
CA THR A 118 -7.71 5.44 -2.29
C THR A 118 -9.09 4.81 -2.57
N ALA A 119 -10.18 5.49 -2.16
CA ALA A 119 -11.54 5.07 -2.50
C ALA A 119 -11.77 5.05 -4.01
N ALA A 120 -11.31 6.08 -4.73
CA ALA A 120 -11.36 6.13 -6.18
C ALA A 120 -10.55 5.00 -6.81
N TYR A 121 -9.39 4.66 -6.24
CA TYR A 121 -8.61 3.53 -6.73
C TYR A 121 -9.40 2.23 -6.66
N PHE A 122 -9.96 1.91 -5.49
CA PHE A 122 -10.78 0.72 -5.30
C PHE A 122 -11.99 0.70 -6.24
N TYR A 123 -12.68 1.83 -6.37
CA TYR A 123 -13.88 1.96 -7.19
C TYR A 123 -13.63 1.65 -8.67
N GLU A 124 -12.51 2.10 -9.24
CA GLU A 124 -12.14 1.75 -10.61
C GLU A 124 -11.58 0.32 -10.71
N ALA A 125 -10.83 -0.14 -9.69
CA ALA A 125 -10.24 -1.48 -9.66
C ALA A 125 -11.31 -2.60 -9.71
N ARG A 126 -12.51 -2.35 -9.18
CA ARG A 126 -13.65 -3.32 -9.22
C ARG A 126 -14.04 -3.74 -10.64
N LYS A 127 -13.74 -2.92 -11.65
CA LYS A 127 -13.97 -3.25 -13.07
C LYS A 127 -13.02 -4.34 -13.60
N TYR A 128 -11.98 -4.68 -12.84
CA TYR A 128 -10.96 -5.65 -13.20
C TYR A 128 -10.78 -6.71 -12.08
N PRO A 129 -11.82 -7.52 -11.79
CA PRO A 129 -11.82 -8.43 -10.64
C PRO A 129 -10.72 -9.51 -10.72
N GLU A 130 -10.31 -9.89 -11.92
CA GLU A 130 -9.27 -10.92 -12.16
C GLU A 130 -7.83 -10.37 -12.08
N ASN A 131 -7.65 -9.04 -11.92
CA ASN A 131 -6.33 -8.44 -11.87
C ASN A 131 -5.72 -8.55 -10.47
N ILE A 132 -4.40 -8.74 -10.41
CA ILE A 132 -3.65 -8.66 -9.15
C ILE A 132 -3.41 -7.18 -8.82
N ASN A 133 -3.92 -6.72 -7.67
CA ASN A 133 -3.72 -5.34 -7.22
C ASN A 133 -2.43 -5.23 -6.39
N LEU A 134 -1.50 -4.36 -6.76
CA LEU A 134 -0.29 -4.06 -5.99
C LEU A 134 -0.49 -2.72 -5.29
N ILE A 135 -0.67 -2.75 -3.96
CA ILE A 135 -1.15 -1.59 -3.20
C ILE A 135 -0.11 -1.19 -2.16
N GLU A 136 0.41 0.02 -2.31
CA GLU A 136 1.32 0.66 -1.38
C GLU A 136 0.57 1.38 -0.25
N SER A 137 0.95 1.12 1.01
CA SER A 137 0.48 1.95 2.13
C SER A 137 1.14 3.33 2.08
N GLY A 138 0.35 4.39 2.27
CA GLY A 138 0.79 5.77 2.24
C GLY A 138 1.59 6.15 3.49
N LEU A 139 0.96 6.12 4.66
CA LEU A 139 1.58 6.41 5.95
C LEU A 139 1.31 5.29 6.95
N PHE A 140 2.39 4.78 7.58
CA PHE A 140 2.33 3.61 8.45
C PHE A 140 1.60 2.45 7.78
N HIS A 141 0.52 1.94 8.40
CA HIS A 141 -0.40 0.96 7.83
C HIS A 141 -1.70 0.87 8.65
N ARG A 142 -1.61 0.88 9.99
CA ARG A 142 -2.74 0.62 10.90
C ARG A 142 -3.96 1.49 10.67
N PHE A 143 -3.74 2.77 10.39
CA PHE A 143 -4.79 3.73 10.05
C PHE A 143 -4.62 4.28 8.62
N ASP A 144 -3.89 3.56 7.78
CA ASP A 144 -3.74 3.93 6.38
C ASP A 144 -5.04 3.62 5.62
N ALA A 145 -5.43 4.51 4.72
CA ALA A 145 -6.63 4.35 3.91
C ALA A 145 -6.67 3.00 3.14
N THR A 146 -5.50 2.46 2.77
CA THR A 146 -5.42 1.16 2.08
C THR A 146 -5.77 -0.03 2.99
N ASN A 147 -5.72 0.15 4.31
CA ASN A 147 -5.94 -0.90 5.31
C ASN A 147 -7.42 -1.07 5.72
N ILE A 148 -8.34 -0.91 4.76
CA ILE A 148 -9.77 -1.25 4.94
C ILE A 148 -10.15 -2.58 4.29
N LEU A 149 -9.19 -3.22 3.63
CA LEU A 149 -9.34 -4.54 3.01
C LEU A 149 -9.64 -5.60 4.08
N LYS A 150 -10.48 -6.57 3.75
CA LYS A 150 -10.81 -7.69 4.65
C LYS A 150 -9.91 -8.91 4.43
N LYS A 151 -9.35 -9.04 3.22
CA LYS A 151 -8.45 -10.10 2.79
C LYS A 151 -7.39 -9.54 1.85
N ASN A 152 -6.26 -10.23 1.76
CA ASN A 152 -5.25 -10.02 0.72
C ASN A 152 -4.54 -11.34 0.40
N LEU A 153 -3.83 -11.39 -0.72
CA LEU A 153 -3.03 -12.53 -1.15
C LEU A 153 -1.74 -12.64 -0.32
N ALA A 154 -1.11 -11.49 -0.05
CA ALA A 154 0.09 -11.38 0.77
C ALA A 154 0.30 -9.95 1.28
N SER A 155 0.98 -9.84 2.40
CA SER A 155 1.54 -8.60 2.94
C SER A 155 3.06 -8.64 2.85
N ILE A 156 3.65 -7.69 2.12
CA ILE A 156 5.10 -7.55 1.97
C ILE A 156 5.56 -6.41 2.88
N ILE A 157 6.43 -6.75 3.82
CA ILE A 157 7.11 -5.81 4.72
C ILE A 157 8.48 -5.50 4.12
N THR A 158 8.64 -4.30 3.55
CA THR A 158 9.93 -3.81 3.05
C THR A 158 10.79 -3.27 4.20
N ALA A 159 11.91 -2.60 3.89
CA ALA A 159 12.80 -2.07 4.92
C ALA A 159 12.07 -1.02 5.79
N ILE A 160 12.10 -1.21 7.11
CA ILE A 160 11.59 -0.25 8.10
C ILE A 160 12.76 0.52 8.70
N GLY A 161 12.54 1.83 8.89
CA GLY A 161 13.48 2.76 9.51
C GLY A 161 12.74 3.90 10.19
N LEU A 162 13.49 4.78 10.86
CA LEU A 162 12.96 6.01 11.44
C LEU A 162 12.52 6.96 10.34
N ASP A 163 11.23 7.26 10.29
CA ASP A 163 10.60 8.20 9.38
C ASP A 163 9.24 8.60 9.96
N HIS A 164 8.71 9.75 9.55
CA HIS A 164 7.36 10.20 9.91
C HIS A 164 7.11 10.30 11.42
N LEU A 165 8.14 10.64 12.20
CA LEU A 165 8.06 10.74 13.67
C LEU A 165 7.08 11.80 14.14
N ASP A 166 6.93 12.89 13.38
CA ASP A 166 6.03 14.00 13.70
C ASP A 166 4.55 13.58 13.74
N TRP A 167 4.21 12.43 13.15
CA TRP A 167 2.87 11.84 13.16
C TRP A 167 2.63 10.90 14.35
N LEU A 168 3.63 10.71 15.20
CA LEU A 168 3.54 9.96 16.46
C LEU A 168 3.51 10.94 17.65
N PRO A 169 2.86 10.55 18.76
CA PRO A 169 2.99 11.27 20.03
C PRO A 169 4.47 11.46 20.39
N THR A 170 4.82 12.62 20.96
CA THR A 170 6.21 13.03 21.24
C THR A 170 6.96 12.05 22.14
N ASP A 171 6.27 11.37 23.06
CA ASP A 171 6.78 10.33 23.95
C ASP A 171 6.92 8.94 23.28
N ALA A 172 6.41 8.79 22.06
CA ALA A 172 6.38 7.54 21.30
C ALA A 172 7.15 7.60 19.98
N GLN A 173 7.97 8.64 19.76
CA GLN A 173 8.78 8.83 18.54
C GLN A 173 10.00 7.89 18.50
N ASN A 174 9.74 6.58 18.35
CA ASN A 174 10.78 5.56 18.31
C ASN A 174 10.51 4.47 17.27
N ILE A 175 11.54 3.67 16.96
CA ILE A 175 11.48 2.64 15.93
C ILE A 175 10.47 1.52 16.25
N GLU A 176 10.29 1.18 17.52
CA GLU A 176 9.34 0.15 17.95
C GLU A 176 7.91 0.57 17.65
N LYS A 177 7.58 1.84 17.92
CA LYS A 177 6.28 2.41 17.60
C LYS A 177 6.03 2.43 16.09
N ILE A 178 7.02 2.81 15.29
CA ILE A 178 6.91 2.78 13.81
C ILE A 178 6.62 1.35 13.32
N ILE A 179 7.37 0.36 13.84
CA ILE A 179 7.16 -1.05 13.49
C ILE A 179 5.74 -1.49 13.87
N PHE A 180 5.29 -1.10 15.06
CA PHE A 180 3.95 -1.40 15.53
C PHE A 180 2.87 -0.80 14.61
N GLU A 181 2.95 0.49 14.29
CA GLU A 181 1.98 1.16 13.41
C GLU A 181 1.99 0.60 11.98
N LYS A 182 3.11 0.04 11.53
CA LYS A 182 3.23 -0.62 10.21
C LYS A 182 2.74 -2.07 10.19
N THR A 183 2.90 -2.83 11.28
CA THR A 183 2.81 -4.31 11.20
C THR A 183 1.76 -4.94 12.13
N SER A 184 1.22 -4.19 13.09
CA SER A 184 0.26 -4.72 14.10
C SER A 184 -1.12 -5.11 13.55
N SER A 185 -1.47 -4.64 12.36
CA SER A 185 -2.80 -4.77 11.76
C SER A 185 -2.76 -5.41 10.38
N LEU A 186 -1.68 -6.14 10.08
CA LEU A 186 -1.60 -6.92 8.86
C LEU A 186 -2.70 -7.98 8.85
N LEU A 187 -3.29 -8.18 7.68
CA LEU A 187 -4.32 -9.21 7.46
C LEU A 187 -3.76 -10.63 7.64
N ASN A 188 -4.65 -11.58 7.90
CA ASN A 188 -4.30 -13.00 8.03
C ASN A 188 -4.18 -13.65 6.64
N SER A 189 -2.98 -13.63 6.05
CA SER A 189 -2.66 -14.20 4.74
C SER A 189 -1.23 -14.81 4.71
N LYS A 190 -0.39 -14.42 3.73
CA LYS A 190 1.06 -14.70 3.72
C LYS A 190 1.79 -13.41 4.07
N ILE A 191 2.74 -13.47 5.01
CA ILE A 191 3.58 -12.32 5.37
C ILE A 191 4.99 -12.57 4.89
N ILE A 192 5.54 -11.66 4.08
CA ILE A 192 6.90 -11.74 3.55
C ILE A 192 7.68 -10.56 4.10
N VAL A 193 8.78 -10.84 4.81
CA VAL A 193 9.62 -9.82 5.43
C VAL A 193 10.93 -9.71 4.66
N ALA A 194 11.18 -8.53 4.09
CA ALA A 194 12.42 -8.19 3.42
C ALA A 194 13.57 -8.03 4.42
N LYS A 195 14.80 -7.97 3.90
CA LYS A 195 15.99 -7.64 4.69
C LYS A 195 15.79 -6.33 5.44
N GLN A 196 15.98 -6.36 6.76
CA GLN A 196 15.97 -5.17 7.62
C GLN A 196 17.39 -4.65 7.87
N ASN A 197 17.51 -3.38 8.26
CA ASN A 197 18.80 -2.73 8.47
C ASN A 197 19.56 -3.21 9.72
N SER A 198 18.88 -3.86 10.66
CA SER A 198 19.50 -4.42 11.85
C SER A 198 18.72 -5.63 12.39
N ASN A 199 19.40 -6.50 13.13
CA ASN A 199 18.77 -7.61 13.83
C ASN A 199 17.74 -7.12 14.87
N LYS A 200 17.96 -5.94 15.47
CA LYS A 200 17.02 -5.32 16.40
C LYS A 200 15.67 -5.03 15.72
N ILE A 201 15.69 -4.39 14.55
CA ILE A 201 14.47 -4.11 13.77
C ILE A 201 13.79 -5.42 13.35
N ASN A 202 14.57 -6.39 12.86
CA ASN A 202 14.03 -7.69 12.47
C ASN A 202 13.30 -8.38 13.64
N ASN A 203 13.92 -8.44 14.82
CA ASN A 203 13.31 -9.04 16.01
C ASN A 203 12.01 -8.33 16.42
N PHE A 204 11.95 -7.00 16.33
CA PHE A 204 10.70 -6.28 16.64
C PHE A 204 9.59 -6.52 15.63
N VAL A 205 9.93 -6.59 14.33
CA VAL A 205 8.95 -6.95 13.29
C VAL A 205 8.39 -8.33 13.60
N GLU A 206 9.26 -9.32 13.84
CA GLU A 206 8.86 -10.68 14.18
C GLU A 206 7.99 -10.75 15.44
N ASN A 207 8.39 -10.06 16.51
CA ASN A 207 7.62 -10.00 17.74
C ASN A 207 6.22 -9.41 17.50
N THR A 208 6.11 -8.35 16.70
CA THR A 208 4.82 -7.69 16.42
C THR A 208 3.89 -8.59 15.62
N ILE A 209 4.41 -9.33 14.64
CA ILE A 209 3.60 -10.24 13.80
C ILE A 209 3.45 -11.65 14.39
N SER A 210 4.03 -11.94 15.56
CA SER A 210 4.07 -13.29 16.15
C SER A 210 2.68 -13.89 16.35
N ASN A 211 1.72 -13.08 16.81
CA ASN A 211 0.33 -13.50 17.06
C ASN A 211 -0.53 -13.60 15.79
N ASN A 212 -0.04 -13.13 14.64
CA ASN A 212 -0.75 -13.28 13.37
C ASN A 212 -0.60 -14.72 12.89
N LEU A 213 -1.70 -15.40 12.54
CA LEU A 213 -1.70 -16.83 12.19
C LEU A 213 -1.13 -17.14 10.79
N SER A 214 -0.82 -16.09 10.02
CA SER A 214 -0.24 -16.19 8.68
C SER A 214 1.06 -17.00 8.63
N LYS A 215 1.28 -17.68 7.50
CA LYS A 215 2.61 -18.19 7.14
C LYS A 215 3.55 -16.99 6.95
N LYS A 216 4.69 -17.00 7.64
CA LYS A 216 5.72 -15.95 7.59
C LYS A 216 6.90 -16.45 6.79
N ILE A 217 7.43 -15.61 5.90
CA ILE A 217 8.63 -15.86 5.10
C ILE A 217 9.58 -14.70 5.36
N ILE A 218 10.59 -14.93 6.19
CA ILE A 218 11.44 -13.90 6.78
C ILE A 218 12.86 -14.01 6.22
N PHE A 219 13.41 -12.88 5.76
CA PHE A 219 14.79 -12.80 5.31
C PHE A 219 15.77 -13.25 6.41
N SER A 220 16.81 -13.99 6.05
CA SER A 220 17.78 -14.66 6.94
C SER A 220 17.24 -15.87 7.73
N LYS A 221 15.93 -16.15 7.70
CA LYS A 221 15.36 -17.39 8.28
C LYS A 221 14.88 -18.35 7.20
N ASP A 222 14.01 -17.86 6.32
CA ASP A 222 13.35 -18.66 5.29
C ASP A 222 13.96 -18.46 3.90
N TYR A 223 14.63 -17.33 3.67
CA TYR A 223 15.38 -17.07 2.44
C TYR A 223 16.52 -16.09 2.66
N ASN A 224 17.53 -16.12 1.80
CA ASN A 224 18.55 -15.08 1.73
C ASN A 224 19.04 -14.89 0.28
N PHE A 225 19.83 -13.84 0.06
CA PHE A 225 20.56 -13.68 -1.18
C PHE A 225 21.96 -13.15 -0.95
N THR A 226 22.87 -13.45 -1.88
CA THR A 226 24.23 -12.92 -1.94
C THR A 226 24.46 -12.29 -3.30
N LEU A 227 25.01 -11.08 -3.30
CA LEU A 227 25.45 -10.39 -4.52
C LEU A 227 26.87 -10.87 -4.85
N LYS A 228 27.09 -11.33 -6.08
CA LYS A 228 28.43 -11.61 -6.62
C LYS A 228 28.92 -10.41 -7.44
N GLU A 229 30.24 -10.28 -7.54
CA GLU A 229 30.95 -9.18 -8.22
C GLU A 229 30.53 -8.97 -9.69
N ASN A 230 29.94 -9.98 -10.34
CA ASN A 230 29.51 -9.94 -11.75
C ASN A 230 28.02 -9.54 -11.94
N ASN A 231 27.41 -8.80 -11.00
CA ASN A 231 25.97 -8.45 -11.02
C ASN A 231 25.00 -9.64 -10.98
N PHE A 232 25.48 -10.85 -10.69
CA PHE A 232 24.63 -12.00 -10.39
C PHE A 232 24.26 -12.00 -8.91
N PHE A 233 22.97 -12.21 -8.60
CA PHE A 233 22.56 -12.54 -7.24
C PHE A 233 22.25 -14.03 -7.13
N ILE A 234 22.75 -14.68 -6.09
CA ILE A 234 22.35 -16.05 -5.73
C ILE A 234 21.30 -15.92 -4.66
N MET A 235 20.07 -16.29 -4.98
CA MET A 235 18.98 -16.43 -4.01
C MET A 235 18.95 -17.87 -3.48
N ARG A 236 18.97 -18.03 -2.15
CA ARG A 236 18.76 -19.31 -1.48
C ARG A 236 17.41 -19.26 -0.80
N ILE A 237 16.53 -20.18 -1.16
CA ILE A 237 15.26 -20.37 -0.48
C ILE A 237 15.42 -21.59 0.43
N PHE A 238 15.27 -21.38 1.74
CA PHE A 238 15.24 -22.45 2.72
C PHE A 238 13.80 -22.98 2.76
N LEU A 239 13.43 -23.75 1.73
CA LEU A 239 12.17 -24.46 1.73
C LEU A 239 12.20 -25.49 2.86
N VAL A 240 11.60 -25.15 4.00
CA VAL A 240 11.04 -26.17 4.88
C VAL A 240 9.68 -26.50 4.26
N LEU A 241 9.69 -27.54 3.41
CA LEU A 241 8.47 -28.16 2.87
C LEU A 241 7.65 -28.75 4.02
#